data_AF-A0A6N6PHM3-F1
#
_entry.id   AF-A0A6N6PHM3-F1
#
_cell.length_a   1.000
_cell.length_b   1.000
_cell.length_c   1.000
_cell.angle_alpha   90.00
_cell.angle_beta   90.00
_cell.angle_gamma   90.00
#
_symmetry.space_group_name_H-M   'P 1'
#
loop_
_entity.id
_entity.type
_entity.pdbx_description
1 polymer ?
#
loop_
_entity_poly.entity_id
_entity_poly.type
_entity_poly.pdbx_seq_one_letter_code
_entity_poly.pdbx_strand_id
1 'polypeptide(L)'
;MNWLIYAFLTVISWGVYGVLLHKGRSNMPMGPETAHAGLKAFLFVCVAYALIGLAALALLKWRGSNWSFTGGGIKWSLIAGGAGAIGAFTLVLALGAAAQIFKGAAAAAVMPIVFAGAPIINTIVAMTVHPPEGGFKSLPIPFLLGCVMAAGGAFLVAKYAPTNTGSTPPPAAVQPTAASK
;
A
#
# COMPACT_ATOMS: atom_id res chain seq x y z
N MET A 1 -9.30 -5.87 23.93
CA MET A 1 -8.07 -5.14 23.52
C MET A 1 -7.45 -5.63 22.20
N ASN A 2 -7.80 -6.80 21.65
CA ASN A 2 -7.08 -7.40 20.51
C ASN A 2 -7.23 -6.66 19.16
N TRP A 3 -8.27 -5.84 18.97
CA TRP A 3 -8.48 -5.13 17.71
C TRP A 3 -7.37 -4.12 17.39
N LEU A 4 -6.78 -3.50 18.42
CA LEU A 4 -5.63 -2.59 18.26
C LEU A 4 -4.41 -3.31 17.69
N ILE A 5 -4.17 -4.55 18.12
CA ILE A 5 -3.07 -5.37 17.60
C ILE A 5 -3.28 -5.61 16.10
N TYR A 6 -4.50 -5.98 15.68
CA TYR A 6 -4.82 -6.18 14.26
C TYR A 6 -4.72 -4.90 13.43
N ALA A 7 -5.11 -3.76 14.01
CA ALA A 7 -4.93 -2.45 13.38
C ALA A 7 -3.45 -2.10 13.20
N PHE A 8 -2.61 -2.28 14.22
CA PHE A 8 -1.17 -2.05 14.11
C PHE A 8 -0.48 -3.01 13.16
N LEU A 9 -0.88 -4.28 13.13
CA LEU A 9 -0.40 -5.24 12.13
C LEU A 9 -0.74 -4.77 10.71
N THR A 10 -1.94 -4.21 10.51
CA THR A 10 -2.35 -3.63 9.23
C THR A 10 -1.45 -2.45 8.86
N VAL A 11 -1.16 -1.54 9.80
CA VAL A 11 -0.24 -0.40 9.60
C VAL A 11 1.15 -0.89 9.21
N ILE A 12 1.68 -1.91 9.90
CA ILE A 12 2.99 -2.49 9.59
C ILE A 12 2.98 -3.12 8.18
N SER A 13 2.00 -3.98 7.88
CA SER A 13 1.90 -4.69 6.60
C SER A 13 1.79 -3.72 5.42
N TRP A 14 0.92 -2.70 5.51
CA TRP A 14 0.81 -1.68 4.48
C TRP A 14 2.05 -0.77 4.45
N GLY A 15 2.57 -0.37 5.60
CA GLY A 15 3.74 0.49 5.70
C GLY A 15 4.97 -0.07 4.96
N VAL A 16 5.24 -1.37 5.09
CA VAL A 16 6.34 -2.03 4.37
C VAL A 16 6.00 -2.36 2.91
N TYR A 17 4.71 -2.46 2.58
CA TYR A 17 4.23 -2.97 1.28
C TYR A 17 4.88 -2.27 0.09
N GLY A 18 4.83 -0.94 0.00
CA GLY A 18 5.36 -0.22 -1.15
C GLY A 18 6.87 -0.31 -1.31
N VAL A 19 7.63 -0.41 -0.21
CA VAL A 19 9.09 -0.62 -0.25
C VAL A 19 9.40 -2.01 -0.80
N LEU A 20 8.72 -3.04 -0.26
CA LEU A 20 8.87 -4.42 -0.75
C LEU A 20 8.46 -4.54 -2.21
N LEU A 21 7.41 -3.85 -2.62
CA LEU A 21 6.87 -3.89 -3.98
C LEU A 21 7.76 -3.14 -4.98
N HIS A 22 8.30 -1.97 -4.59
CA HIS A 22 9.31 -1.27 -5.36
C HIS A 22 10.56 -2.14 -5.55
N LYS A 23 11.00 -2.82 -4.48
CA LYS A 23 12.13 -3.77 -4.55
C LYS A 23 11.80 -4.95 -5.46
N GLY A 24 10.64 -5.59 -5.31
CA GLY A 24 10.22 -6.71 -6.14
C GLY A 24 10.16 -6.34 -7.62
N ARG A 25 9.60 -5.17 -7.95
CA ARG A 25 9.61 -4.62 -9.32
C ARG A 25 11.02 -4.36 -9.83
N SER A 26 11.88 -3.74 -9.01
CA SER A 26 13.23 -3.35 -9.43
C SER A 26 14.17 -4.53 -9.63
N ASN A 27 13.83 -5.71 -9.10
CA ASN A 27 14.56 -6.95 -9.32
C ASN A 27 13.99 -7.80 -10.47
N MET A 28 13.03 -7.27 -11.24
CA MET A 28 12.57 -7.93 -12.46
C MET A 28 13.62 -7.79 -13.59
N PRO A 29 13.63 -8.70 -14.58
CA PRO A 29 14.58 -8.65 -15.68
C PRO A 29 14.58 -7.29 -16.40
N MET A 30 15.78 -6.75 -16.62
CA MET A 30 16.00 -5.53 -17.40
C MET A 30 16.05 -5.82 -18.90
N GLY A 31 15.88 -4.79 -19.73
CA GLY A 31 15.87 -4.90 -21.20
C GLY A 31 14.45 -4.89 -21.76
N PRO A 32 14.12 -5.72 -22.77
CA PRO A 32 12.79 -5.74 -23.40
C PRO A 32 11.63 -5.92 -22.40
N GLU A 33 11.88 -6.65 -21.30
CA GLU A 33 10.88 -6.98 -20.29
C GLU A 33 10.62 -5.87 -19.25
N THR A 34 11.37 -4.78 -19.29
CA THR A 34 11.32 -3.70 -18.28
C THR A 34 9.90 -3.09 -18.17
N ALA A 35 9.20 -2.95 -19.30
CA ALA A 35 7.85 -2.42 -19.33
C ALA A 35 6.84 -3.31 -18.56
N HIS A 36 7.11 -4.60 -18.44
CA HIS A 36 6.24 -5.58 -17.78
C HIS A 36 6.60 -5.82 -16.31
N ALA A 37 7.69 -5.25 -15.80
CA ALA A 37 8.16 -5.46 -14.42
C ALA A 37 7.07 -5.20 -13.36
N GLY A 38 6.25 -4.15 -13.56
CA GLY A 38 5.14 -3.85 -12.67
C GLY A 38 4.05 -4.93 -12.69
N LEU A 39 3.64 -5.37 -13.90
CA LEU A 39 2.62 -6.42 -14.04
C LEU A 39 3.09 -7.74 -13.44
N LYS A 40 4.36 -8.11 -13.65
CA LYS A 40 4.97 -9.30 -13.06
C LYS A 40 4.98 -9.23 -11.54
N ALA A 41 5.36 -8.09 -10.96
CA ALA A 41 5.32 -7.92 -9.51
C ALA A 41 3.88 -8.00 -8.96
N PHE A 42 2.92 -7.35 -9.62
CA PHE A 42 1.52 -7.39 -9.23
C PHE A 42 0.90 -8.78 -9.33
N LEU A 43 1.28 -9.59 -10.33
CA LEU A 43 0.82 -10.97 -10.45
C LEU A 43 1.11 -11.77 -9.18
N PHE A 44 2.32 -11.64 -8.62
CA PHE A 44 2.67 -12.31 -7.37
C PHE A 44 1.97 -11.72 -6.14
N VAL A 45 1.54 -10.45 -6.18
CA VAL A 45 0.61 -9.91 -5.16
C VAL A 45 -0.74 -10.63 -5.24
N CYS A 46 -1.28 -10.85 -6.44
CA CYS A 46 -2.52 -11.62 -6.62
C CYS A 46 -2.39 -13.07 -6.14
N VAL A 47 -1.25 -13.72 -6.42
CA VAL A 47 -0.95 -15.06 -5.90
C VAL A 47 -0.96 -15.05 -4.36
N ALA A 48 -0.32 -14.07 -3.73
CA ALA A 48 -0.33 -13.94 -2.28
C ALA A 48 -1.76 -13.77 -1.72
N TYR A 49 -2.61 -12.97 -2.37
CA TYR A 49 -4.02 -12.80 -1.97
C TYR A 49 -4.80 -14.13 -2.08
N ALA A 50 -4.57 -14.91 -3.13
CA ALA A 50 -5.17 -16.23 -3.28
C ALA A 50 -4.74 -17.18 -2.16
N LEU A 51 -3.44 -17.20 -1.80
CA LEU A 51 -2.93 -18.02 -0.69
C LEU A 51 -3.56 -17.63 0.66
N ILE A 52 -3.72 -16.34 0.93
CA ILE A 52 -4.43 -15.86 2.13
C ILE A 52 -5.90 -16.27 2.10
N GLY A 53 -6.54 -16.26 0.92
CA GLY A 53 -7.89 -16.79 0.73
C GLY A 53 -7.99 -18.28 1.11
N LEU A 54 -7.04 -19.10 0.67
CA LEU A 54 -6.97 -20.52 1.06
C LEU A 54 -6.79 -20.69 2.58
N ALA A 55 -5.94 -19.87 3.20
CA ALA A 55 -5.76 -19.88 4.65
C ALA A 55 -7.06 -19.51 5.39
N ALA A 56 -7.83 -18.53 4.88
CA ALA A 56 -9.12 -18.16 5.43
C ALA A 56 -10.14 -19.31 5.32
N LEU A 57 -10.18 -20.03 4.19
CA LEU A 57 -11.03 -21.21 4.01
C LEU A 57 -10.68 -22.32 5.02
N ALA A 58 -9.39 -22.61 5.19
CA ALA A 58 -8.93 -23.58 6.17
C ALA A 58 -9.32 -23.18 7.60
N LEU A 59 -9.17 -21.90 7.95
CA LEU A 59 -9.52 -21.39 9.27
C LEU A 59 -11.03 -21.42 9.54
N LEU A 60 -11.87 -21.10 8.55
CA LEU A 60 -13.33 -21.24 8.65
C LEU A 60 -13.75 -22.68 8.95
N LYS A 61 -13.12 -23.64 8.26
CA LYS A 61 -13.34 -25.07 8.50
C LYS A 61 -12.91 -25.47 9.90
N TRP A 62 -11.70 -25.07 10.32
CA TRP A 62 -11.18 -25.43 11.65
C TRP A 62 -12.01 -24.83 12.79
N ARG A 63 -12.58 -23.64 12.59
CA ARG A 63 -13.46 -22.98 13.56
C ARG A 63 -14.91 -23.49 13.55
N GLY A 64 -15.22 -24.51 12.76
CA GLY A 64 -16.56 -25.13 12.72
C GLY A 64 -17.64 -24.24 12.09
N SER A 65 -17.27 -23.36 11.15
CA SER A 65 -18.25 -22.53 10.45
C SER A 65 -19.33 -23.39 9.77
N ASN A 66 -20.57 -22.92 9.81
CA ASN A 66 -21.69 -23.53 9.08
C ASN A 66 -21.75 -23.12 7.60
N TRP A 67 -20.79 -22.32 7.13
CA TRP A 67 -20.68 -21.83 5.75
C TRP A 67 -21.92 -21.09 5.23
N SER A 68 -22.73 -20.53 6.13
CA SER A 68 -23.84 -19.67 5.76
C SER A 68 -23.31 -18.28 5.41
N PHE A 69 -23.62 -17.80 4.20
CA PHE A 69 -23.23 -16.48 3.72
C PHE A 69 -24.46 -15.70 3.27
N THR A 70 -24.48 -14.40 3.55
CA THR A 70 -25.51 -13.49 3.03
C THR A 70 -25.06 -12.89 1.70
N GLY A 71 -26.00 -12.70 0.76
CA GLY A 71 -25.68 -12.06 -0.53
C GLY A 71 -25.09 -10.65 -0.37
N GLY A 72 -25.56 -9.89 0.62
CA GLY A 72 -25.00 -8.58 0.97
C GLY A 72 -23.56 -8.67 1.48
N GLY A 73 -23.27 -9.64 2.36
CA GLY A 73 -21.91 -9.88 2.87
C GLY A 73 -20.93 -10.26 1.76
N ILE A 74 -21.34 -11.13 0.85
CA ILE A 74 -20.54 -11.50 -0.33
C ILE A 74 -20.29 -10.27 -1.21
N LYS A 75 -21.34 -9.55 -1.59
CA LYS A 75 -21.25 -8.40 -2.50
C LYS A 75 -20.29 -7.33 -1.98
N TRP A 76 -20.45 -6.89 -0.73
CA TRP A 76 -19.60 -5.84 -0.17
C TRP A 76 -18.17 -6.31 0.09
N SER A 77 -17.97 -7.58 0.48
CA SER A 77 -16.62 -8.15 0.63
C SER A 77 -15.89 -8.22 -0.72
N LEU A 78 -16.57 -8.57 -1.80
CA LEU A 78 -16.01 -8.58 -3.15
C LEU A 78 -15.65 -7.17 -3.63
N ILE A 79 -16.52 -6.18 -3.41
CA ILE A 79 -16.25 -4.78 -3.74
C ILE A 79 -15.03 -4.28 -2.95
N ALA A 80 -14.96 -4.57 -1.65
CA ALA A 80 -13.82 -4.19 -0.81
C ALA A 80 -12.51 -4.85 -1.28
N GLY A 81 -12.55 -6.15 -1.60
CA GLY A 81 -11.40 -6.87 -2.15
C GLY A 81 -10.94 -6.29 -3.49
N GLY A 82 -11.88 -5.96 -4.38
CA GLY A 82 -11.62 -5.31 -5.66
C GLY A 82 -10.98 -3.92 -5.49
N ALA A 83 -11.50 -3.09 -4.58
CA ALA A 83 -10.92 -1.79 -4.26
C ALA A 83 -9.47 -1.92 -3.77
N GLY A 84 -9.19 -2.89 -2.89
CA GLY A 84 -7.83 -3.19 -2.43
C GLY A 84 -6.89 -3.64 -3.55
N ALA A 85 -7.37 -4.53 -4.44
CA ALA A 85 -6.59 -5.02 -5.59
C ALA A 85 -6.27 -3.92 -6.61
N ILE A 86 -7.24 -3.03 -6.90
CA ILE A 86 -7.03 -1.86 -7.76
C ILE A 86 -6.03 -0.88 -7.13
N GLY A 87 -6.13 -0.66 -5.82
CA GLY A 87 -5.17 0.16 -5.07
C GLY A 87 -3.74 -0.40 -5.15
N ALA A 88 -3.58 -1.71 -4.91
CA ALA A 88 -2.30 -2.41 -5.06
C ALA A 88 -1.75 -2.30 -6.49
N PHE A 89 -2.60 -2.53 -7.51
CA PHE A 89 -2.21 -2.43 -8.92
C PHE A 89 -1.70 -1.03 -9.28
N THR A 90 -2.50 -0.01 -8.97
CA THR A 90 -2.16 1.39 -9.27
C THR A 90 -0.93 1.86 -8.48
N LEU A 91 -0.71 1.36 -7.26
CA LEU A 91 0.53 1.62 -6.52
C LEU A 91 1.77 1.09 -7.25
N VAL A 92 1.72 -0.12 -7.81
CA VAL A 92 2.84 -0.67 -8.58
C VAL A 92 3.15 0.19 -9.80
N LEU A 93 2.12 0.68 -10.48
CA LEU A 93 2.26 1.57 -11.63
C LEU A 93 2.87 2.92 -11.21
N ALA A 94 2.37 3.52 -10.12
CA ALA A 94 2.86 4.76 -9.56
C ALA A 94 4.34 4.67 -9.15
N LEU A 95 4.73 3.60 -8.44
CA LEU A 95 6.13 3.35 -8.09
C LEU A 95 7.03 3.21 -9.33
N GLY A 96 6.48 2.66 -10.42
CA GLY A 96 7.17 2.57 -11.70
C GLY A 96 7.44 3.90 -12.38
N ALA A 97 6.40 4.72 -12.48
CA ALA A 97 6.49 6.05 -13.04
C ALA A 97 7.41 6.93 -12.19
N ALA A 98 7.24 6.89 -10.86
CA ALA A 98 8.08 7.62 -9.93
C ALA A 98 9.55 7.17 -9.98
N ALA A 99 9.85 5.89 -10.22
CA ALA A 99 11.22 5.40 -10.34
C ALA A 99 11.99 6.01 -11.53
N GLN A 100 11.32 6.49 -12.57
CA GLN A 100 11.99 7.18 -13.68
C GLN A 100 12.52 8.56 -13.27
N ILE A 101 11.88 9.20 -12.29
CA ILE A 101 12.19 10.56 -11.82
C ILE A 101 13.07 10.48 -10.56
N PHE A 102 12.66 9.68 -9.59
CA PHE A 102 13.23 9.60 -8.24
C PHE A 102 14.14 8.37 -8.04
N LYS A 103 14.32 7.52 -9.05
CA LYS A 103 15.13 6.29 -8.97
C LYS A 103 14.74 5.45 -7.74
N GLY A 104 15.70 5.06 -6.90
CA GLY A 104 15.47 4.29 -5.68
C GLY A 104 14.63 5.01 -4.61
N ALA A 105 14.37 6.30 -4.77
CA ALA A 105 13.54 7.09 -3.86
C ALA A 105 12.04 7.07 -4.21
N ALA A 106 11.63 6.35 -5.26
CA ALA A 106 10.23 6.29 -5.70
C ALA A 106 9.24 5.93 -4.58
N ALA A 107 9.57 4.96 -3.72
CA ALA A 107 8.72 4.59 -2.60
C ALA A 107 8.57 5.73 -1.59
N ALA A 108 9.65 6.47 -1.31
CA ALA A 108 9.61 7.60 -0.38
C ALA A 108 8.84 8.80 -0.97
N ALA A 109 8.73 8.92 -2.29
CA ALA A 109 7.87 9.92 -2.93
C ALA A 109 6.38 9.51 -2.94
N VAL A 110 6.08 8.24 -3.26
CA VAL A 110 4.70 7.77 -3.48
C VAL A 110 3.96 7.42 -2.19
N MET A 111 4.64 6.73 -1.25
CA MET A 111 3.96 6.13 -0.09
C MET A 111 3.33 7.15 0.86
N PRO A 112 3.95 8.30 1.18
CA PRO A 112 3.33 9.30 2.04
C PRO A 112 2.06 9.90 1.44
N ILE A 113 1.99 10.07 0.11
CA ILE A 113 0.78 10.57 -0.57
C ILE A 113 -0.39 9.61 -0.36
N VAL A 114 -0.14 8.31 -0.55
CA VAL A 114 -1.14 7.25 -0.37
C VAL A 114 -1.62 7.17 1.07
N PHE A 115 -0.69 7.19 2.03
CA PHE A 115 -1.04 7.07 3.44
C PHE A 115 -1.59 8.35 4.07
N ALA A 116 -1.35 9.53 3.49
CA ALA A 116 -2.07 10.76 3.84
C ALA A 116 -3.49 10.74 3.30
N GLY A 117 -3.64 10.33 2.04
CA GLY A 117 -4.90 10.45 1.30
C GLY A 117 -5.92 9.41 1.72
N ALA A 118 -5.49 8.17 1.99
CA ALA A 118 -6.41 7.07 2.31
C ALA A 118 -7.31 7.35 3.53
N PRO A 119 -6.80 7.87 4.67
CA PRO A 119 -7.65 8.28 5.79
C PRO A 119 -8.66 9.36 5.41
N ILE A 120 -8.27 10.35 4.61
CA ILE A 120 -9.16 11.45 4.18
C ILE A 120 -10.31 10.90 3.33
N ILE A 121 -9.99 10.07 2.33
CA ILE A 121 -11.01 9.41 1.50
C ILE A 121 -11.93 8.54 2.36
N ASN A 122 -11.36 7.75 3.29
CA ASN A 122 -12.15 6.93 4.20
C ASN A 122 -13.12 7.78 5.02
N THR A 123 -12.70 8.92 5.56
CA THR A 123 -13.61 9.80 6.28
C THR A 123 -14.69 10.37 5.37
N ILE A 124 -14.35 10.85 4.17
CA ILE A 124 -15.34 11.38 3.22
C ILE A 124 -16.40 10.31 2.92
N VAL A 125 -15.98 9.09 2.59
CA VAL A 125 -16.90 7.97 2.32
C VAL A 125 -17.70 7.60 3.57
N ALA A 126 -17.07 7.57 4.75
CA ALA A 126 -17.78 7.29 5.99
C ALA A 126 -18.86 8.34 6.29
N MET A 127 -18.59 9.62 6.04
CA MET A 127 -19.55 10.71 6.22
C MET A 127 -20.66 10.70 5.16
N THR A 128 -20.43 10.18 3.95
CA THR A 128 -21.51 10.05 2.96
C THR A 128 -22.42 8.86 3.26
N VAL A 129 -21.86 7.77 3.79
CA VAL A 129 -22.63 6.57 4.17
C VAL A 129 -23.34 6.77 5.52
N HIS A 130 -22.71 7.47 6.45
CA HIS A 130 -23.23 7.82 7.77
C HIS A 130 -23.14 9.34 7.97
N PRO A 131 -24.13 10.11 7.48
CA PRO A 131 -24.14 11.56 7.60
C PRO A 131 -24.00 12.01 9.06
N PRO A 132 -23.12 12.99 9.36
CA PRO A 132 -22.93 13.47 10.72
C PRO A 132 -24.21 14.10 11.27
N GLU A 133 -24.53 13.80 12.53
CA GLU A 133 -25.67 14.41 13.24
C GLU A 133 -25.48 15.94 13.28
N GLY A 134 -26.39 16.70 12.68
CA GLY A 134 -26.29 18.16 12.54
C GLY A 134 -25.66 18.66 11.23
N GLY A 135 -25.28 17.75 10.31
CA GLY A 135 -24.76 18.08 8.98
C GLY A 135 -23.28 18.47 8.95
N PHE A 136 -22.73 18.75 7.78
CA PHE A 136 -21.29 19.04 7.62
C PHE A 136 -20.78 20.25 8.43
N LYS A 137 -21.67 21.11 8.92
CA LYS A 137 -21.34 22.25 9.78
C LYS A 137 -21.16 21.88 11.27
N SER A 138 -21.60 20.69 11.70
CA SER A 138 -21.44 20.21 13.08
C SER A 138 -20.18 19.35 13.28
N LEU A 139 -19.30 19.25 12.27
CA LEU A 139 -18.07 18.49 12.40
C LEU A 139 -17.21 19.00 13.56
N PRO A 140 -16.76 18.13 14.48
CA PRO A 140 -15.96 18.55 15.62
C PRO A 140 -14.67 19.24 15.14
N ILE A 141 -14.38 20.43 15.68
CA ILE A 141 -13.14 21.16 15.38
C ILE A 141 -11.88 20.28 15.59
N PRO A 142 -11.76 19.45 16.65
CA PRO A 142 -10.63 18.54 16.80
C PRO A 142 -10.46 17.53 15.66
N PHE A 143 -11.57 17.08 15.06
CA PHE A 143 -11.53 16.16 13.92
C PHE A 143 -10.93 16.84 12.67
N LEU A 144 -11.38 18.06 12.36
CA LEU A 144 -10.84 18.85 11.24
C LEU A 144 -9.35 19.17 11.43
N LEU A 145 -8.95 19.54 12.66
CA LEU A 145 -7.55 19.72 13.04
C LEU A 145 -6.75 18.44 12.84
N GLY A 146 -7.29 17.28 13.24
CA GLY A 146 -6.66 15.98 13.02
C GLY A 146 -6.41 15.69 11.54
N CYS A 147 -7.37 15.98 10.66
CA CYS A 147 -7.18 15.83 9.20
C CYS A 147 -6.07 16.74 8.66
N VAL A 148 -6.03 18.01 9.08
CA VAL A 148 -4.98 18.96 8.67
C VAL A 148 -3.61 18.51 9.18
N MET A 149 -3.53 18.06 10.44
CA MET A 149 -2.29 17.55 11.03
C MET A 149 -1.82 16.26 10.35
N ALA A 150 -2.72 15.35 9.98
CA ALA A 150 -2.38 14.13 9.25
C ALA A 150 -1.85 14.46 7.84
N ALA A 151 -2.54 15.34 7.11
CA ALA A 151 -2.09 15.80 5.80
C ALA A 151 -0.74 16.53 5.87
N GLY A 152 -0.57 17.42 6.85
CA GLY A 152 0.67 18.14 7.10
C GLY A 152 1.82 17.20 7.49
N GLY A 153 1.59 16.28 8.43
CA GLY A 153 2.58 15.29 8.85
C GLY A 153 3.03 14.40 7.69
N ALA A 154 2.10 13.92 6.87
CA ALA A 154 2.45 13.12 5.70
C ALA A 154 3.20 13.94 4.63
N PHE A 155 2.85 15.22 4.43
CA PHE A 155 3.62 16.12 3.58
C PHE A 155 5.06 16.31 4.09
N LEU A 156 5.23 16.54 5.39
CA LEU A 156 6.55 16.69 6.01
C LEU A 156 7.39 15.42 5.82
N VAL A 157 6.79 14.25 6.07
CA VAL A 157 7.46 12.94 5.85
C VAL A 157 7.84 12.76 4.39
N ALA A 158 6.97 13.10 3.43
CA ALA A 158 7.29 12.99 2.00
C ALA A 158 8.41 13.97 1.60
N LYS A 159 8.30 15.22 2.01
CA LYS A 159 9.22 16.29 1.60
C LYS A 159 10.62 16.12 2.20
N TYR A 160 10.69 15.73 3.46
CA TYR A 160 11.94 15.67 4.22
C TYR A 160 12.44 14.23 4.44
N ALA A 161 11.87 13.24 3.75
CA ALA A 161 12.42 11.88 3.77
C ALA A 161 13.90 11.91 3.32
N PRO A 162 14.85 11.41 4.13
CA PRO A 162 16.28 11.43 3.80
C PRO A 162 16.60 10.73 2.48
N THR A 163 15.79 9.74 2.10
CA THR A 163 15.90 9.01 0.84
C THR A 163 15.42 9.80 -0.37
N ASN A 164 14.59 10.84 -0.18
CA ASN A 164 14.18 11.78 -1.24
C ASN A 164 15.20 12.92 -1.44
N THR A 165 16.01 13.22 -0.43
CA THR A 165 17.14 14.17 -0.50
C THR A 165 18.41 13.38 -0.81
N GLY A 166 18.63 13.07 -2.09
CA GLY A 166 19.61 12.09 -2.56
C GLY A 166 20.94 12.05 -1.80
N SER A 167 21.15 10.97 -1.04
CA SER A 167 22.50 10.45 -0.80
C SER A 167 22.89 9.61 -2.02
N THR A 168 23.79 10.15 -2.83
CA THR A 168 24.47 9.42 -3.92
C THR A 168 24.92 8.05 -3.41
N PRO A 169 24.54 6.94 -4.08
CA PRO A 169 25.09 5.63 -3.73
C PRO A 169 26.62 5.70 -3.80
N PRO A 170 27.36 5.14 -2.82
CA PRO A 170 28.80 4.98 -2.96
C PRO A 170 29.10 4.27 -4.29
N PRO A 171 30.12 4.69 -5.05
CA PRO A 171 30.50 4.01 -6.28
C PRO A 171 30.63 2.52 -6.00
N ALA A 172 29.93 1.68 -6.77
CA ALA A 172 30.06 0.24 -6.67
C ALA A 172 31.55 -0.11 -6.86
N ALA A 173 32.16 -0.71 -5.84
CA ALA A 173 33.54 -1.17 -5.92
C ALA A 173 33.66 -2.14 -7.10
N VAL A 174 34.46 -1.77 -8.09
CA VAL A 174 34.78 -2.61 -9.24
C VAL A 174 35.48 -3.85 -8.69
N GLN A 175 34.81 -5.02 -8.74
CA GLN A 175 35.47 -6.29 -8.45
C GLN A 175 36.55 -6.52 -9.51
N PRO A 176 37.82 -6.79 -9.13
CA PRO A 176 38.85 -7.12 -10.10
C PRO A 176 38.45 -8.41 -10.81
N THR A 177 38.33 -8.33 -12.13
CA THR A 177 38.19 -9.49 -13.02
C THR A 177 39.41 -10.38 -12.79
N ALA A 178 39.22 -11.54 -12.18
CA ALA A 178 40.28 -12.53 -12.04
C ALA A 178 40.73 -12.96 -13.44
N ALA A 179 41.96 -12.63 -13.79
CA ALA A 179 42.60 -13.10 -15.01
C ALA A 179 42.73 -14.63 -14.94
N SER A 180 42.09 -15.32 -15.89
CA SER A 180 42.33 -16.75 -16.12
C SER A 180 43.78 -16.93 -16.57
N LYS A 181 44.53 -17.76 -15.86
CA LYS A 181 45.70 -18.45 -16.42
C LYS A 181 45.24 -19.71 -17.14
#